data_AF-A0A243W8J8-F1
#
_entry.id   AF-A0A243W8J8-F1
#
_cell.length_a   1.000
_cell.length_b   1.000
_cell.length_c   1.000
_cell.angle_alpha   90.00
_cell.angle_beta   90.00
_cell.angle_gamma   90.00
#
_symmetry.space_group_name_H-M   'P 1'
#
loop_
_entity.id
_entity.type
_entity.pdbx_description
1 polymer ?
#
loop_
_entity_poly.entity_id
_entity_poly.type
_entity_poly.pdbx_seq_one_letter_code
_entity_poly.pdbx_strand_id
1 'polypeptide(L)'
;MQHHTHTTTLQNVARGIMGTFMVVAGTGHLTFVRQEFQAQVPDWIPLDKDTVVLQSGVVEVGLGLALLFWKSRRVEMGLGLAAFYALVFPGNLHQYTHHISAFNLDTDAKRLGRLFFQPVLMGWALWSTGALKSLRTKRPEGTNHIL
;
A
#
# COMPACT_ATOMS: atom_id res chain seq x y z
N MET A 1 -23.09 -11.07 7.63
CA MET A 1 -23.82 -9.93 7.04
C MET A 1 -22.85 -9.07 6.25
N GLN A 2 -22.97 -8.99 4.92
CA GLN A 2 -22.14 -8.11 4.11
C GLN A 2 -22.58 -6.66 4.35
N HIS A 3 -21.80 -5.90 5.11
CA HIS A 3 -22.03 -4.46 5.21
C HIS A 3 -21.69 -3.83 3.85
N HIS A 4 -22.72 -3.53 3.05
CA HIS A 4 -22.57 -2.75 1.83
C HIS A 4 -22.11 -1.34 2.19
N THR A 5 -20.79 -1.17 2.29
CA THR A 5 -20.19 0.14 2.50
C THR A 5 -20.31 0.91 1.18
N HIS A 6 -21.29 1.81 1.10
CA HIS A 6 -21.46 2.67 -0.07
C HIS A 6 -20.24 3.59 -0.23
N THR A 7 -19.58 3.48 -1.38
CA THR A 7 -18.46 4.34 -1.79
C THR A 7 -18.90 5.33 -2.85
N THR A 8 -18.47 6.58 -2.74
CA THR A 8 -18.78 7.64 -3.71
C THR A 8 -18.09 7.43 -5.06
N THR A 9 -18.52 8.15 -6.10
CA THR A 9 -17.83 8.16 -7.41
C THR A 9 -16.36 8.54 -7.27
N LEU A 10 -16.06 9.55 -6.45
CA LEU A 10 -14.68 9.98 -6.19
C LEU A 10 -13.85 8.86 -5.56
N GLN A 11 -14.38 8.15 -4.56
CA GLN A 11 -13.71 6.99 -3.96
C GLN A 11 -13.49 5.86 -4.97
N ASN A 12 -14.43 5.64 -5.88
CA ASN A 12 -14.27 4.64 -6.94
C ASN A 12 -13.16 5.01 -7.93
N VAL A 13 -13.08 6.28 -8.36
CA VAL A 13 -12.00 6.78 -9.23
C VAL A 13 -10.66 6.69 -8.51
N ALA A 14 -10.59 7.17 -7.27
CA ALA A 14 -9.39 7.14 -6.44
C ALA A 14 -8.89 5.70 -6.20
N ARG A 15 -9.80 4.75 -6.01
CA ARG A 15 -9.49 3.32 -5.93
C ARG A 15 -8.99 2.77 -7.26
N GLY A 16 -9.63 3.16 -8.38
CA GLY A 16 -9.22 2.76 -9.72
C GLY A 16 -7.79 3.18 -10.04
N ILE A 17 -7.44 4.43 -9.78
CA ILE A 17 -6.09 4.98 -9.96
C ILE A 17 -5.08 4.16 -9.15
N MET A 18 -5.36 3.93 -7.87
CA MET A 18 -4.46 3.19 -6.99
C MET A 18 -4.32 1.72 -7.40
N GLY A 19 -5.40 1.06 -7.80
CA GLY A 19 -5.37 -0.32 -8.30
C GLY A 19 -4.51 -0.45 -9.56
N THR A 20 -4.68 0.47 -10.51
CA THR A 20 -3.84 0.54 -11.72
C THR A 20 -2.39 0.79 -11.37
N PHE A 21 -2.11 1.74 -10.47
CA PHE A 21 -0.75 2.03 -10.01
C PHE A 21 -0.07 0.80 -9.40
N MET A 22 -0.78 0.03 -8.56
CA MET A 22 -0.28 -1.22 -7.98
C MET A 22 0.06 -2.27 -9.03
N VAL A 23 -0.79 -2.43 -10.06
CA VAL A 23 -0.51 -3.37 -11.16
C VAL A 23 0.74 -2.94 -11.95
N VAL A 24 0.90 -1.64 -12.21
CA VAL A 24 2.07 -1.10 -12.90
C VAL A 24 3.34 -1.29 -12.06
N ALA A 25 3.30 -0.93 -10.77
CA ALA A 25 4.41 -1.10 -9.84
C ALA A 25 4.83 -2.57 -9.70
N GLY A 26 3.86 -3.48 -9.55
CA GLY A 26 4.11 -4.90 -9.46
C GLY A 26 4.66 -5.49 -10.76
N THR A 27 4.18 -5.01 -11.92
CA THR A 27 4.78 -5.36 -13.20
C THR A 27 6.22 -4.86 -13.30
N GLY A 28 6.51 -3.65 -12.80
CA GLY A 28 7.85 -3.09 -12.72
C GLY A 28 8.82 -3.93 -11.89
N HIS A 29 8.39 -4.43 -10.74
CA HIS A 29 9.16 -5.38 -9.92
C HIS A 29 9.57 -6.63 -10.72
N LEU A 30 8.66 -7.13 -11.55
CA LEU A 30 8.87 -8.35 -12.33
C LEU A 30 9.68 -8.13 -13.61
N THR A 31 9.86 -6.88 -14.05
CA THR A 31 10.38 -6.58 -15.39
C THR A 31 11.46 -5.48 -15.39
N PHE A 32 11.07 -4.20 -15.45
CA PHE A 32 11.95 -3.12 -15.91
C PHE A 32 12.63 -2.29 -14.79
N VAL A 33 12.20 -2.41 -13.53
CA VAL A 33 12.79 -1.66 -12.39
C VAL A 33 13.20 -2.57 -11.23
N ARG A 34 13.37 -3.86 -11.51
CA ARG A 34 13.72 -4.90 -10.54
C ARG A 34 15.00 -4.59 -9.74
N GLN A 35 16.04 -4.11 -10.41
CA GLN A 35 17.32 -3.77 -9.76
C GLN A 35 17.17 -2.62 -8.76
N GLU A 36 16.37 -1.60 -9.10
CA GLU A 36 16.10 -0.49 -8.19
C GLU A 36 15.36 -0.97 -6.94
N PHE A 37 14.41 -1.89 -7.08
CA PHE A 37 13.72 -2.52 -5.95
C PHE A 37 14.65 -3.38 -5.09
N GLN A 38 15.53 -4.17 -5.69
CA GLN A 38 16.51 -4.98 -4.95
C GLN A 38 17.41 -4.12 -4.06
N ALA A 39 17.84 -2.95 -4.56
CA ALA A 39 18.66 -2.02 -3.79
C ALA A 39 17.97 -1.50 -2.52
N GLN A 40 16.64 -1.55 -2.45
CA GLN A 40 15.88 -1.10 -1.28
C GLN A 40 15.63 -2.21 -0.25
N VAL A 41 15.89 -3.47 -0.59
CA VAL A 41 15.68 -4.59 0.34
C VAL A 41 16.73 -4.49 1.46
N PRO A 42 16.31 -4.30 2.73
CA PRO A 42 17.24 -4.18 3.85
C PRO A 42 18.05 -5.47 4.07
N ASP A 43 19.31 -5.34 4.47
CA ASP A 43 20.23 -6.48 4.63
C ASP A 43 19.88 -7.44 5.78
N TRP A 44 19.01 -7.02 6.70
CA TRP A 44 18.53 -7.87 7.81
C TRP A 44 17.42 -8.85 7.38
N ILE A 45 16.89 -8.74 6.16
CA ILE A 45 15.92 -9.69 5.63
C ILE A 45 16.67 -11.00 5.29
N PRO A 46 16.31 -12.15 5.90
CA PRO A 46 17.06 -13.41 5.76
C PRO A 46 16.76 -14.14 4.44
N LEU A 47 16.25 -13.43 3.44
CA LEU A 47 15.91 -13.96 2.12
C LEU A 47 16.76 -13.26 1.07
N ASP A 48 16.98 -13.97 -0.04
CA ASP A 48 17.59 -13.38 -1.22
C ASP A 48 16.76 -12.16 -1.71
N LYS A 49 17.44 -11.04 -1.99
CA LYS A 49 16.79 -9.76 -2.33
C LYS A 49 15.90 -9.89 -3.56
N ASP A 50 16.33 -10.71 -4.51
CA ASP A 50 15.61 -10.93 -5.74
C ASP A 50 14.32 -11.71 -5.52
N THR A 51 14.35 -12.73 -4.68
CA THR A 51 13.17 -13.47 -4.22
C THR A 51 12.16 -12.55 -3.54
N VAL A 52 12.61 -11.66 -2.65
CA VAL A 52 11.74 -10.68 -1.97
C VAL A 52 11.03 -9.78 -2.97
N VAL A 53 11.76 -9.25 -3.95
CA VAL A 53 11.24 -8.33 -4.98
C VAL A 53 10.25 -9.01 -5.93
N LEU A 54 10.53 -10.25 -6.36
CA LEU A 54 9.59 -11.00 -7.21
C LEU A 54 8.29 -11.31 -6.47
N GLN A 55 8.38 -11.77 -5.22
CA GLN A 55 7.22 -12.09 -4.41
C GLN A 55 6.37 -10.84 -4.12
N SER A 56 7.00 -9.71 -3.77
CA SER A 56 6.28 -8.45 -3.58
C SER A 56 5.59 -8.01 -4.87
N GLY A 57 6.26 -8.11 -6.02
CA GLY A 57 5.68 -7.79 -7.33
C GLY A 57 4.41 -8.59 -7.65
N VAL A 58 4.41 -9.90 -7.39
CA VAL A 58 3.22 -10.75 -7.55
C VAL A 58 2.09 -10.32 -6.61
N VAL A 59 2.41 -10.03 -5.34
CA VAL A 59 1.44 -9.54 -4.36
C VAL A 59 0.85 -8.20 -4.78
N GLU A 60 1.66 -7.28 -5.31
CA GLU A 60 1.19 -5.97 -5.78
C GLU A 60 0.23 -6.08 -6.97
N VAL A 61 0.56 -6.92 -7.96
CA VAL A 61 -0.35 -7.18 -9.09
C VAL A 61 -1.65 -7.81 -8.60
N GLY A 62 -1.57 -8.82 -7.72
CA GLY A 62 -2.74 -9.48 -7.15
C GLY A 62 -3.65 -8.52 -6.38
N LEU A 63 -3.07 -7.70 -5.50
CA LEU A 63 -3.80 -6.68 -4.75
C LEU A 63 -4.39 -5.61 -5.66
N GLY A 64 -3.63 -5.14 -6.67
CA GLY A 64 -4.10 -4.15 -7.64
C GLY A 64 -5.31 -4.64 -8.44
N LEU A 65 -5.23 -5.86 -8.99
CA LEU A 65 -6.34 -6.49 -9.70
C LEU A 65 -7.54 -6.74 -8.77
N ALA A 66 -7.31 -7.24 -7.56
CA ALA A 66 -8.39 -7.44 -6.59
C ALA A 66 -9.08 -6.13 -6.22
N LEU A 67 -8.34 -5.03 -6.09
CA LEU A 67 -8.89 -3.71 -5.81
C LEU A 67 -9.76 -3.16 -6.96
N LEU A 68 -9.39 -3.48 -8.21
CA LEU A 68 -10.12 -3.10 -9.42
C LEU A 68 -11.40 -3.92 -9.61
N PHE A 69 -11.32 -5.24 -9.46
CA PHE A 69 -12.37 -6.17 -9.89
C PHE A 69 -13.21 -6.74 -8.73
N TRP A 70 -12.65 -6.89 -7.53
CA TRP A 70 -13.32 -7.58 -6.41
C TRP A 70 -14.24 -6.64 -5.60
N LYS A 71 -15.38 -6.28 -6.22
CA LYS A 71 -16.29 -5.26 -5.67
C LYS A 71 -16.89 -5.60 -4.29
N SER A 72 -17.07 -6.88 -3.96
CA SER A 72 -17.68 -7.31 -2.69
C SER A 72 -16.73 -7.28 -1.50
N ARG A 73 -15.40 -7.30 -1.72
CA ARG A 73 -14.37 -7.32 -0.66
C ARG A 73 -13.52 -6.06 -0.59
N ARG A 74 -14.09 -4.92 -0.99
CA ARG A 74 -13.35 -3.65 -1.09
C ARG A 74 -12.69 -3.25 0.22
N VAL A 75 -13.41 -3.41 1.34
CA VAL A 75 -12.91 -3.05 2.67
C VAL A 75 -11.70 -3.89 3.04
N GLU A 76 -11.78 -5.21 2.84
CA GLU A 76 -10.68 -6.14 3.09
C GLU A 76 -9.47 -5.83 2.21
N MET A 77 -9.69 -5.53 0.92
CA MET A 77 -8.60 -5.16 0.01
C MET A 77 -7.93 -3.84 0.41
N GLY A 78 -8.70 -2.86 0.90
CA GLY A 78 -8.15 -1.60 1.41
C GLY A 78 -7.30 -1.77 2.68
N LEU A 79 -7.75 -2.62 3.60
CA LEU A 79 -6.99 -2.99 4.79
C LEU A 79 -5.71 -3.74 4.42
N GLY A 80 -5.81 -4.73 3.52
CA GLY A 80 -4.66 -5.49 3.03
C GLY A 80 -3.64 -4.59 2.33
N LEU A 81 -4.09 -3.66 1.48
CA LEU A 81 -3.20 -2.71 0.82
C LEU A 81 -2.51 -1.76 1.79
N ALA A 82 -3.23 -1.24 2.79
CA ALA A 82 -2.63 -0.39 3.82
C ALA A 82 -1.59 -1.16 4.65
N ALA A 83 -1.86 -2.42 4.99
CA ALA A 83 -0.90 -3.29 5.68
C ALA A 83 0.32 -3.58 4.80
N PHE A 84 0.11 -3.85 3.51
CA PHE A 84 1.20 -4.06 2.56
C PHE A 84 2.10 -2.82 2.44
N TYR A 85 1.52 -1.61 2.33
CA TYR A 85 2.31 -0.37 2.35
C TYR A 85 3.10 -0.17 3.65
N ALA A 86 2.58 -0.61 4.79
CA ALA A 86 3.33 -0.61 6.05
C ALA A 86 4.51 -1.60 6.01
N LEU A 87 4.32 -2.78 5.42
CA LEU A 87 5.38 -3.80 5.27
C LEU A 87 6.49 -3.37 4.30
N VAL A 88 6.18 -2.53 3.30
CA VAL A 88 7.17 -1.97 2.37
C VAL A 88 7.94 -0.78 2.99
N PHE A 89 7.38 -0.13 4.01
CA PHE A 89 7.98 1.07 4.62
C PHE A 89 9.44 0.91 5.09
N PRO A 90 9.88 -0.22 5.69
CA PRO A 90 11.28 -0.44 6.04
C PRO A 90 12.24 -0.33 4.85
N GLY A 91 11.83 -0.74 3.64
CA GLY A 91 12.63 -0.58 2.44
C GLY A 91 12.80 0.89 2.02
N ASN A 92 11.72 1.68 2.13
CA ASN A 92 11.80 3.13 1.90
C ASN A 92 12.71 3.82 2.93
N LEU A 93 12.63 3.40 4.20
CA LEU A 93 13.49 3.93 5.26
C LEU A 93 14.96 3.54 5.06
N HIS A 94 15.21 2.31 4.62
CA HIS A 94 16.55 1.87 4.24
C HIS A 94 17.11 2.72 3.10
N GLN A 95 16.31 2.98 2.06
CA GLN A 95 16.70 3.89 0.96
C GLN A 95 17.11 5.28 1.47
N TYR A 96 16.31 5.86 2.38
CA TYR A 96 16.57 7.19 2.94
C TYR A 96 17.85 7.20 3.79
N THR A 97 17.99 6.27 4.73
CA THR A 97 19.11 6.21 5.67
C THR A 97 20.45 5.86 5.02
N HIS A 98 20.43 5.14 3.89
CA HIS A 98 21.62 4.71 3.17
C HIS A 98 21.86 5.54 1.89
N HIS A 99 21.09 6.61 1.68
CA HIS A 99 21.21 7.52 0.54
C HIS A 99 21.18 6.83 -0.83
N ILE A 100 20.38 5.78 -0.95
CA ILE A 100 20.32 4.94 -2.17
C ILE A 100 19.56 5.69 -3.27
N SER A 101 20.22 5.89 -4.40
CA SER A 101 19.62 6.46 -5.61
C SER A 101 18.88 5.39 -6.40
N ALA A 102 17.55 5.50 -6.44
CA ALA A 102 16.64 4.59 -7.13
C ALA A 102 15.36 5.37 -7.51
N PHE A 103 14.71 5.03 -8.62
CA PHE A 103 13.49 5.68 -9.13
C PHE A 103 13.62 7.19 -9.35
N ASN A 104 14.78 7.67 -9.82
CA ASN A 104 15.10 9.12 -9.90
C ASN A 104 15.04 9.88 -8.55
N LEU A 105 15.05 9.16 -7.42
CA LEU A 105 15.17 9.75 -6.07
C LEU A 105 16.65 9.85 -5.70
N ASP A 106 17.31 10.84 -6.28
CA ASP A 106 18.74 11.13 -6.13
C ASP A 106 19.07 12.07 -4.95
N THR A 107 18.08 12.77 -4.40
CA THR A 107 18.26 13.69 -3.26
C THR A 107 17.52 13.24 -2.00
N ASP A 108 18.03 13.65 -0.84
CA ASP A 108 17.42 13.32 0.45
C ASP A 108 16.03 13.94 0.63
N ALA A 109 15.81 15.13 0.04
CA ALA A 109 14.50 15.76 0.03
C ALA A 109 13.46 14.89 -0.71
N LYS A 110 13.84 14.30 -1.86
CA LYS A 110 12.97 13.38 -2.61
C LYS A 110 12.68 12.09 -1.82
N ARG A 111 13.73 11.49 -1.23
CA ARG A 111 13.60 10.28 -0.39
C ARG A 111 12.73 10.52 0.85
N LEU A 112 12.92 11.65 1.52
CA LEU A 112 12.11 12.07 2.67
C LEU A 112 10.65 12.29 2.28
N GLY A 113 10.41 12.94 1.13
CA GLY A 113 9.07 13.10 0.56
C GLY A 113 8.34 11.77 0.39
N ARG A 114 9.04 10.72 -0.07
CA ARG A 114 8.49 9.36 -0.19
C ARG A 114 8.06 8.79 1.17
N LEU A 115 8.82 9.02 2.24
CA LEU A 115 8.44 8.57 3.59
C LEU A 115 7.17 9.27 4.08
N PHE A 116 7.04 10.58 3.88
CA PHE A 116 5.84 11.33 4.23
C PHE A 116 4.62 10.94 3.39
N PHE A 117 4.82 10.56 2.14
CA PHE A 117 3.74 10.14 1.26
C PHE A 117 3.21 8.73 1.58
N GLN A 118 4.02 7.86 2.19
CA GLN A 118 3.59 6.49 2.51
C GLN A 118 2.37 6.43 3.45
N PRO A 119 2.31 7.16 4.59
CA PRO A 119 1.10 7.23 5.41
C PRO A 119 -0.11 7.81 4.66
N VAL A 120 0.12 8.75 3.73
CA VAL A 120 -0.95 9.31 2.88
C VAL A 120 -1.52 8.24 1.96
N LEU A 121 -0.67 7.41 1.35
CA LEU A 121 -1.10 6.26 0.54
C LEU A 121 -1.88 5.23 1.35
N MET A 122 -1.44 4.95 2.58
CA MET A 122 -2.19 4.08 3.50
C MET A 122 -3.57 4.68 3.82
N GLY A 123 -3.65 5.97 4.13
CA GLY A 123 -4.90 6.68 4.35
C GLY A 123 -5.82 6.65 3.12
N TRP A 124 -5.25 6.85 1.93
CA TRP A 124 -5.97 6.76 0.66
C TRP A 124 -6.53 5.34 0.44
N ALA A 125 -5.74 4.29 0.67
CA ALA A 125 -6.17 2.89 0.62
C ALA A 125 -7.42 2.66 1.48
N LEU A 126 -7.35 3.08 2.75
CA LEU A 126 -8.45 2.90 3.70
C LEU A 126 -9.67 3.75 3.35
N TRP A 127 -9.46 4.98 2.85
CA TRP A 127 -10.55 5.89 2.52
C TRP A 127 -11.28 5.49 1.24
N SER A 128 -10.56 5.23 0.15
CA SER A 128 -11.13 4.93 -1.17
C SER A 128 -11.92 3.60 -1.23
N THR A 129 -11.66 2.71 -0.28
CA THR A 129 -12.34 1.42 -0.15
C THR A 129 -13.50 1.44 0.84
N GLY A 130 -13.69 2.55 1.58
CA GLY A 130 -14.67 2.64 2.66
C GLY A 130 -14.22 1.97 3.96
N ALA A 131 -12.99 1.45 4.04
CA ALA A 131 -12.49 0.79 5.25
C ALA A 131 -12.48 1.72 6.47
N LEU A 132 -12.11 3.00 6.30
CA LEU A 132 -12.19 3.99 7.40
C LEU A 132 -13.60 4.08 8.02
N LYS A 133 -14.63 4.09 7.17
CA LYS A 133 -16.03 4.15 7.63
C LYS A 133 -16.40 2.87 8.37
N SER A 134 -16.02 1.71 7.81
CA SER A 134 -16.28 0.41 8.43
C SER A 134 -15.61 0.24 9.80
N LEU A 135 -14.36 0.70 9.96
CA LEU A 135 -13.64 0.67 11.23
C LEU A 135 -14.27 1.60 12.27
N ARG A 136 -14.72 2.80 11.86
CA ARG A 136 -15.42 3.74 12.75
C ARG A 136 -16.75 3.18 13.26
N THR A 137 -17.54 2.53 12.40
CA THR A 137 -18.81 1.92 12.78
C THR A 137 -18.66 0.66 13.65
N LYS A 138 -17.50 -0.01 13.57
CA LYS A 138 -17.21 -1.20 14.40
C LYS A 138 -16.65 -0.85 15.77
N ARG A 139 -16.20 0.39 15.99
CA ARG A 139 -15.78 0.82 17.32
C ARG A 139 -17.07 0.93 18.16
N PRO A 140 -17.24 0.10 19.21
CA PRO A 140 -18.38 0.29 20.11
C PRO A 140 -18.30 1.71 20.63
N GLU A 141 -19.38 2.48 20.47
CA GLU A 141 -19.52 3.73 21.21
C GLU A 141 -19.28 3.38 22.67
N GLY A 142 -18.33 4.08 23.27
CA GLY A 142 -17.94 3.83 24.66
C GLY A 142 -19.20 3.76 25.51
N THR A 143 -19.29 2.70 26.30
CA THR A 143 -20.26 2.49 27.36
C THR A 143 -20.32 3.74 28.25
N ASN A 144 -21.17 4.71 27.90
CA ASN A 144 -21.68 5.73 28.81
C ASN A 144 -22.89 5.12 29.54
N HIS A 145 -22.61 4.10 30.35
CA HIS A 145 -23.49 3.61 31.39
C HIS A 145 -22.68 3.49 32.67
N ILE A 146 -22.34 4.63 33.28
CA ILE A 146 -21.99 4.69 34.70
C ILE A 146 -22.65 5.95 35.28
N LEU A 147 -23.71 5.66 36.06
CA LEU A 147 -24.44 6.45 37.07
C LEU A 147 -25.32 7.60 36.59
#